data_AF-A0A7C1YE99-F1
#
_entry.id   AF-A0A7C1YE99-F1
#
_cell.length_a   1.000
_cell.length_b   1.000
_cell.length_c   1.000
_cell.angle_alpha   90.00
_cell.angle_beta   90.00
_cell.angle_gamma   90.00
#
_symmetry.space_group_name_H-M   'P 1'
#
loop_
_entity.id
_entity.type
_entity.pdbx_description
1 polymer ?
#
loop_
_entity_poly.entity_id
_entity_poly.type
_entity_poly.pdbx_seq_one_letter_code
_entity_poly.pdbx_strand_id
1 'polypeptide(L)'
;LPQDIIDLLMDDAGRGANAIITVDLEKQEISGPDGGVVSFEIDPYRRHCLLNGLDDIGLTLQKKDVIKDYEAKTRLSQPWLFKD
;
A
#
# COMPACT_ATOMS: atom_id res chain seq x y z
N LEU A 1 15.89 4.44 -7.00
CA LEU A 1 16.69 3.50 -7.81
C LEU A 1 17.76 4.29 -8.56
N PRO A 2 18.92 3.70 -8.82
CA PRO A 2 19.93 4.26 -9.72
C PRO A 2 19.36 4.53 -11.14
N GLN A 3 19.89 5.54 -11.84
CA GLN A 3 19.34 5.98 -13.13
C GLN A 3 19.51 4.92 -14.23
N ASP A 4 20.65 4.24 -14.27
CA ASP A 4 20.95 3.15 -15.19
C ASP A 4 19.95 1.99 -15.08
N ILE A 5 19.51 1.68 -13.86
CA ILE A 5 18.47 0.68 -13.61
C ILE A 5 17.10 1.15 -14.12
N ILE A 6 16.79 2.44 -13.96
CA ILE A 6 15.54 3.01 -14.48
C ILE A 6 15.54 2.95 -16.01
N ASP A 7 16.66 3.29 -16.65
CA ASP A 7 16.78 3.27 -18.11
C ASP A 7 16.63 1.84 -18.65
N LEU A 8 17.21 0.84 -17.97
CA LEU A 8 17.02 -0.58 -18.30
C LEU A 8 15.54 -0.99 -18.22
N LEU A 9 14.86 -0.67 -17.12
CA LEU A 9 13.44 -1.01 -16.95
C LEU A 9 12.54 -0.31 -17.98
N MET A 10 12.90 0.92 -18.37
CA MET A 10 12.19 1.66 -19.41
C MET A 10 12.42 1.04 -20.79
N ASP A 11 13.62 0.58 -21.10
CA ASP A 11 13.90 -0.17 -22.34
C ASP A 11 13.11 -1.48 -22.37
N ASP A 12 13.14 -2.27 -21.29
CA ASP A 12 12.36 -3.50 -21.15
C ASP A 12 10.87 -3.26 -21.39
N ALA A 13 10.31 -2.19 -20.80
CA ALA A 13 8.90 -1.81 -20.99
C ALA A 13 8.59 -1.35 -22.43
N GLY A 14 9.59 -0.85 -23.16
CA GLY A 14 9.46 -0.34 -24.53
C GLY A 14 9.46 -1.43 -25.62
N ARG A 15 9.83 -2.67 -25.30
CA ARG A 15 9.99 -3.79 -26.28
C ARG A 15 8.68 -4.36 -26.84
N GLY A 16 7.54 -3.73 -26.55
CA GLY A 16 6.24 -4.06 -27.13
C GLY A 16 5.43 -5.09 -26.34
N ALA A 17 4.31 -5.55 -26.90
CA ALA A 17 3.25 -6.28 -26.19
C ALA A 17 3.66 -7.61 -25.52
N ASN A 18 4.82 -8.16 -25.85
CA ASN A 18 5.32 -9.43 -25.29
C ASN A 18 6.31 -9.23 -24.13
N ALA A 19 6.71 -8.00 -23.82
CA ALA A 19 7.57 -7.72 -22.67
C ALA A 19 6.75 -7.74 -21.38
N ILE A 20 6.87 -8.83 -20.61
CA ILE A 20 6.21 -8.96 -19.31
C ILE A 20 7.18 -8.48 -18.23
N ILE A 21 6.76 -7.44 -17.51
CA ILE A 21 7.42 -6.99 -16.29
C ILE A 21 6.55 -7.42 -15.12
N THR A 22 7.14 -8.13 -14.15
CA THR A 22 6.47 -8.52 -12.92
C THR A 22 7.02 -7.71 -11.76
N VAL A 23 6.14 -7.14 -10.94
CA VAL A 23 6.50 -6.39 -9.74
C VAL A 23 5.96 -7.16 -8.54
N ASP A 24 6.86 -7.75 -7.76
CA ASP A 24 6.55 -8.43 -6.51
C ASP A 24 6.74 -7.45 -5.36
N LEU A 25 5.63 -6.93 -4.82
CA LEU A 25 5.65 -5.99 -3.71
C LEU A 25 5.99 -6.65 -2.36
N GLU A 26 5.72 -7.95 -2.22
CA GLU A 26 6.01 -8.67 -0.98
C GLU A 26 7.52 -8.84 -0.81
N LYS A 27 8.21 -9.25 -1.89
CA LYS A 27 9.68 -9.36 -1.95
C LYS A 27 10.39 -8.04 -2.28
N GLN A 28 9.65 -7.05 -2.75
CA GLN A 28 10.17 -5.78 -3.25
C GLN A 28 11.16 -5.95 -4.41
N GLU A 29 10.75 -6.76 -5.39
CA GLU A 29 11.54 -7.13 -6.56
C GLU A 29 10.77 -6.82 -7.85
N ILE A 30 11.50 -6.44 -8.90
CA ILE A 30 11.00 -6.27 -10.25
C ILE A 30 11.75 -7.27 -11.13
N SER A 31 11.02 -8.14 -11.83
CA SER A 31 11.62 -9.06 -12.81
C SER A 31 11.21 -8.68 -14.23
N GLY A 32 12.20 -8.49 -15.08
CA GLY A 32 12.02 -8.18 -16.50
C GLY A 32 11.89 -9.42 -17.39
N PRO A 33 11.58 -9.24 -18.68
CA PRO A 33 11.40 -10.33 -19.65
C PRO A 33 12.67 -11.15 -19.87
N ASP A 34 13.85 -10.55 -19.64
CA ASP A 34 15.16 -11.20 -19.83
C ASP A 34 15.64 -11.97 -18.59
N GLY A 35 14.81 -12.07 -17.54
CA GLY A 35 15.12 -12.80 -16.30
C GLY A 35 15.99 -12.04 -15.30
N GLY A 36 16.28 -10.76 -15.54
CA GLY A 36 16.92 -9.87 -14.58
C GLY A 36 16.00 -9.54 -13.40
N VAL A 37 16.58 -9.42 -12.19
CA VAL A 37 15.87 -9.03 -10.97
C VAL A 37 16.45 -7.74 -10.41
N VAL A 38 15.57 -6.78 -10.11
CA VAL A 38 15.91 -5.48 -9.53
C VAL A 38 15.18 -5.35 -8.19
N SER A 39 15.92 -5.19 -7.10
CA SER A 39 15.32 -4.87 -5.80
C SER A 39 14.99 -3.38 -5.70
N PHE A 40 13.89 -3.05 -5.02
CA PHE A 40 13.48 -1.68 -4.76
C PHE A 40 13.06 -1.47 -3.31
N GLU A 41 13.08 -0.22 -2.88
CA GLU A 41 12.59 0.16 -1.56
C GLU A 41 11.33 1.02 -1.68
N ILE A 42 10.39 0.80 -0.77
CA ILE A 42 9.19 1.60 -0.60
C ILE A 42 8.96 1.81 0.89
N ASP A 43 8.33 2.93 1.23
CA ASP A 43 7.91 3.20 2.59
C ASP A 43 7.07 2.03 3.18
N PRO A 44 7.40 1.53 4.38
CA PRO A 44 6.73 0.37 4.98
C PRO A 44 5.22 0.56 5.16
N TYR A 45 4.79 1.79 5.46
CA TYR A 45 3.37 2.10 5.62
C TYR A 45 2.63 2.00 4.27
N ARG A 46 3.18 2.60 3.20
CA ARG A 46 2.63 2.44 1.84
C ARG A 46 2.61 0.98 1.40
N ARG A 47 3.67 0.20 1.68
CA ARG A 47 3.71 -1.24 1.40
C ARG A 47 2.57 -1.97 2.10
N HIS A 48 2.36 -1.72 3.39
CA HIS A 48 1.27 -2.32 4.15
C HIS A 48 -0.09 -1.98 3.53
N CYS A 49 -0.33 -0.71 3.18
CA CYS A 49 -1.57 -0.29 2.56
C CYS A 49 -1.81 -0.98 1.21
N LEU A 50 -0.80 -1.02 0.33
CA LEU A 50 -0.91 -1.66 -0.98
C LEU A 50 -1.13 -3.18 -0.88
N LEU A 51 -0.43 -3.87 0.02
CA LEU A 51 -0.58 -5.31 0.22
C LEU A 51 -1.95 -5.70 0.81
N ASN A 52 -2.53 -4.84 1.65
CA ASN A 52 -3.81 -5.12 2.32
C ASN A 52 -4.99 -4.42 1.64
N GLY A 53 -4.77 -3.72 0.52
CA GLY A 53 -5.82 -2.97 -0.18
C GLY A 53 -6.42 -1.84 0.67
N LEU A 54 -5.64 -1.23 1.56
CA LEU A 54 -6.11 -0.19 2.46
C LEU A 54 -6.00 1.19 1.81
N ASP A 55 -7.10 1.92 1.83
CA ASP A 55 -7.18 3.36 1.60
C ASP A 55 -7.41 4.10 2.93
N ASP A 56 -7.56 5.42 2.91
CA ASP A 56 -7.79 6.23 4.11
C ASP A 56 -9.07 5.81 4.87
N ILE A 57 -10.09 5.34 4.15
CA ILE A 57 -11.33 4.83 4.73
C ILE A 57 -11.07 3.47 5.40
N GLY A 58 -10.39 2.56 4.71
CA GLY A 58 -10.01 1.24 5.21
C GLY A 58 -9.15 1.33 6.47
N LEU A 59 -8.19 2.26 6.50
CA LEU A 59 -7.38 2.58 7.68
C LEU A 59 -8.23 3.08 8.85
N THR A 60 -9.24 3.91 8.57
CA THR A 60 -10.19 4.38 9.58
C THR A 60 -11.04 3.23 10.10
N LEU A 61 -11.52 2.35 9.22
CA LEU A 61 -12.34 1.20 9.55
C LEU A 61 -11.60 0.17 10.42
N GLN A 62 -10.28 0.05 10.27
CA GLN A 62 -9.46 -0.77 11.18
C GLN A 62 -9.55 -0.30 12.65
N LYS A 63 -9.93 0.95 12.91
CA LYS A 63 -10.10 1.51 14.25
C LYS A 63 -11.55 1.43 14.76
N LYS A 64 -12.45 0.76 14.04
CA LYS A 64 -13.89 0.70 14.37
C LYS A 64 -14.17 0.33 15.82
N ASP A 65 -13.48 -0.65 16.37
CA ASP A 65 -13.70 -1.09 17.75
C ASP A 65 -13.23 -0.05 18.77
N VAL A 66 -12.07 0.58 18.51
CA VAL A 66 -11.56 1.69 19.35
C VAL A 66 -12.51 2.88 19.32
N ILE A 67 -13.04 3.22 18.14
CA ILE A 67 -14.04 4.28 17.97
C ILE A 67 -15.30 3.94 18.77
N LYS A 68 -15.81 2.71 18.62
CA LYS A 68 -17.00 2.23 19.34
C LYS A 68 -16.81 2.28 20.85
N ASP A 69 -15.67 1.84 21.36
CA ASP A 69 -15.35 1.86 22.79
C ASP A 69 -15.25 3.28 23.34
N TYR A 70 -14.64 4.18 22.56
CA TYR A 70 -14.57 5.60 22.89
C TYR A 70 -15.97 6.23 22.92
N GLU A 71 -16.80 5.97 21.91
CA GLU A 71 -18.17 6.48 21.83
C GLU A 71 -19.04 5.97 22.98
N ALA A 72 -18.93 4.69 23.36
CA ALA A 72 -19.65 4.13 24.49
C ALA A 72 -19.29 4.82 25.81
N LYS A 73 -17.99 5.04 26.06
CA LYS A 73 -17.51 5.77 27.25
C LYS A 73 -17.95 7.24 27.25
N THR A 74 -17.92 7.87 26.08
CA THR A 74 -18.32 9.28 25.93
C THR A 74 -19.82 9.44 26.16
N ARG A 75 -20.66 8.51 25.68
CA ARG A 75 -22.10 8.54 25.92
C ARG A 75 -22.46 8.44 27.41
N LEU A 76 -21.72 7.64 28.19
CA LEU A 76 -21.94 7.52 29.63
C LEU A 76 -21.45 8.75 30.42
N SER A 77 -20.30 9.31 30.03
CA SER A 77 -19.68 10.43 30.77
C SER A 77 -20.19 11.81 30.36
N GLN A 78 -20.68 11.95 29.13
CA GLN A 78 -21.13 13.21 28.54
C GLN A 78 -22.47 13.04 27.83
N PRO A 79 -23.54 12.65 28.55
CA PRO A 79 -24.83 12.34 27.94
C PRO A 79 -25.46 13.55 27.22
N TRP A 80 -25.14 14.79 27.62
CA TRP A 80 -25.67 16.00 26.98
C TRP A 80 -25.19 16.23 25.54
N LEU A 81 -24.13 15.54 25.09
CA LEU A 81 -23.63 15.61 23.71
C LEU A 81 -24.46 14.75 22.74
N PHE A 82 -25.17 13.75 23.24
CA PHE A 82 -25.95 12.82 22.43
C PHE A 82 -27.42 13.10 22.72
N LYS A 83 -28.05 13.96 21.92
CA LYS A 83 -29.51 14.11 21.91
C LYS A 83 -30.11 12.96 21.10
N ASP A 84 -31.14 12.35 21.66
CA ASP A 84 -31.97 11.33 20.98
C ASP A 84 -32.64 11.87 19.72
#